data_AF-G5AWZ4-F1
#
_entry.id   AF-G5AWZ4-F1
#
_cell.length_a   1.000
_cell.length_b   1.000
_cell.length_c   1.000
_cell.angle_alpha   90.00
_cell.angle_beta   90.00
_cell.angle_gamma   90.00
#
_symmetry.space_group_name_H-M   'P 1'
#
loop_
_entity.id
_entity.type
_entity.pdbx_description
1 polymer ?
#
loop_
_entity_poly.entity_id
_entity_poly.type
_entity_poly.pdbx_seq_one_letter_code
_entity_poly.pdbx_strand_id
1 'polypeptide(L)'
;MRPGMVGGLERWESPEVSVGGCEGSRAKLRTPEAGIREWTQCGEWYDRARWNRDTMRRVVRQSKFRHVFGQAVKNDQCYDDIRVSRVTWDSSFCAVNPRFVAIIIEASGGGAFLVLPLHKVWQIPENGLTLSLTEPVVILEGHSKRVGIVAWHPTARNVLLSAGCDNAIIIWNVGTGEALINLDDMHSDMIYNVSWNRNGSLICTASKDKKVRVIDPRKQEIVAEKEKAHEGARPMRAIFLADGNVFTTGFSRMSERQLALWNLKNMQEPIALHEMDTSNGVLLPFYDPDTSIIYLCGKGDSSIRYFEITDESPYVHYLNTFSSKEPQRGMGYMPKRGLDVNKCEIARFFKLHERKCEPIIMTVPRKSDLFQDDLYPDTAGPEAALEAEEWFEGKNADPILISLKHGYIPGKNRDLKVVKKNILDSKPAANKKCDLITAPKKTTDVAGVQNEAKLDEILKEIKSIKDTICNQDERISKLEQQMAKIAA
;
A
#
# COMPACT_ATOMS: atom_id res chain seq x y z
N MET A 1 -17.72 57.32 50.45
CA MET A 1 -19.02 56.61 50.53
C MET A 1 -18.78 55.14 50.17
N ARG A 2 -19.37 54.19 50.92
CA ARG A 2 -19.62 52.78 50.52
C ARG A 2 -21.13 52.65 50.13
N PRO A 3 -21.68 51.54 49.58
CA PRO A 3 -21.09 50.26 49.14
C PRO A 3 -21.06 50.19 47.58
N GLY A 4 -21.37 49.13 46.80
CA GLY A 4 -21.83 47.73 47.05
C GLY A 4 -22.19 46.96 45.76
N MET A 5 -22.55 45.66 45.91
CA MET A 5 -23.00 44.69 44.86
C MET A 5 -21.97 44.37 43.75
N VAL A 6 -21.38 43.18 43.60
CA VAL A 6 -21.83 41.76 43.71
C VAL A 6 -22.83 41.37 42.62
N GLY A 7 -22.33 40.71 41.58
CA GLY A 7 -23.09 40.15 40.45
C GLY A 7 -23.00 38.62 40.42
N GLY A 8 -24.14 37.97 40.22
CA GLY A 8 -24.41 36.57 40.50
C GLY A 8 -23.61 35.50 39.72
N LEU A 9 -23.50 34.35 40.37
CA LEU A 9 -23.08 33.08 39.79
C LEU A 9 -24.32 32.36 39.23
N GLU A 10 -24.59 32.46 37.93
CA GLU A 10 -25.73 31.74 37.34
C GLU A 10 -25.39 30.26 37.08
N ARG A 11 -25.99 29.40 37.91
CA ARG A 11 -26.05 27.97 37.72
C ARG A 11 -27.22 27.64 36.78
N TRP A 12 -26.94 27.17 35.58
CA TRP A 12 -27.96 26.65 34.68
C TRP A 12 -28.18 25.15 34.96
N GLU A 13 -29.26 24.84 35.66
CA GLU A 13 -29.70 23.47 35.95
C GLU A 13 -30.45 22.87 34.74
N SER A 14 -30.36 21.55 34.57
CA SER A 14 -30.98 20.82 33.46
C SER A 14 -32.45 20.50 33.76
N PRO A 15 -33.38 20.61 32.80
CA PRO A 15 -34.76 20.18 33.01
C PRO A 15 -34.88 18.65 32.89
N GLU A 16 -35.25 17.99 33.98
CA GLU A 16 -35.73 16.61 33.96
C GLU A 16 -37.10 16.52 33.27
N VAL A 17 -37.33 15.48 32.48
CA VAL A 17 -38.63 15.21 31.83
C VAL A 17 -39.36 14.10 32.59
N SER A 18 -40.35 14.49 33.40
CA SER A 18 -41.23 13.56 34.12
C SER A 18 -42.46 13.16 33.29
N VAL A 19 -42.78 11.86 33.29
CA VAL A 19 -43.91 11.27 32.55
C VAL A 19 -45.22 11.46 33.32
N GLY A 20 -46.29 11.87 32.62
CA GLY A 20 -47.66 11.91 33.14
C GLY A 20 -48.67 11.50 32.07
N GLY A 21 -49.56 10.55 32.38
CA GLY A 21 -50.57 10.03 31.45
C GLY A 21 -51.99 10.53 31.77
N CYS A 22 -52.90 10.41 30.80
CA CYS A 22 -54.32 10.69 30.97
C CYS A 22 -55.20 9.57 30.37
N GLU A 23 -56.11 9.06 31.21
CA GLU A 23 -57.37 8.42 30.79
C GLU A 23 -58.30 9.51 30.20
N GLY A 24 -59.37 9.28 29.43
CA GLY A 24 -60.13 8.06 29.15
C GLY A 24 -61.63 8.39 29.26
N SER A 25 -62.30 8.72 28.14
CA SER A 25 -63.75 9.01 28.12
C SER A 25 -64.39 8.53 26.81
N ARG A 26 -65.60 7.95 26.90
CA ARG A 26 -66.19 7.12 25.83
C ARG A 26 -67.67 7.46 25.62
N ALA A 27 -68.08 7.68 24.37
CA ALA A 27 -69.48 7.83 23.98
C ALA A 27 -69.98 6.60 23.18
N LYS A 28 -71.29 6.33 23.22
CA LYS A 28 -71.97 5.20 22.54
C LYS A 28 -73.36 5.63 22.04
N LEU A 29 -73.78 5.08 20.89
CA LEU A 29 -75.15 4.88 20.31
C LEU A 29 -75.00 4.92 18.76
N ARG A 30 -75.68 4.15 17.91
CA ARG A 30 -76.51 2.92 18.01
C ARG A 30 -76.57 2.29 16.58
N THR A 31 -76.66 0.96 16.45
CA THR A 31 -76.74 0.23 15.15
C THR A 31 -78.20 -0.09 14.78
N PRO A 32 -78.53 -0.59 13.57
CA PRO A 32 -78.14 -1.92 13.03
C PRO A 32 -77.23 -1.79 11.77
N GLU A 33 -77.03 -2.73 10.83
CA GLU A 33 -77.60 -4.07 10.54
C GLU A 33 -76.56 -5.04 9.88
N ALA A 34 -76.94 -5.91 8.94
CA ALA A 34 -76.17 -7.05 8.42
C ALA A 34 -75.01 -6.80 7.43
N GLY A 35 -73.97 -7.63 7.56
CA GLY A 35 -72.85 -7.73 6.62
C GLY A 35 -71.71 -8.62 7.12
N ILE A 36 -71.94 -9.93 7.30
CA ILE A 36 -70.94 -10.86 7.87
C ILE A 36 -69.78 -11.09 6.88
N ARG A 37 -68.56 -10.66 7.25
CA ARG A 37 -67.30 -11.32 6.88
C ARG A 37 -66.29 -11.22 8.03
N GLU A 38 -65.78 -12.37 8.45
CA GLU A 38 -64.79 -12.49 9.52
C GLU A 38 -63.42 -11.98 9.08
N TRP A 39 -62.76 -11.19 9.93
CA TRP A 39 -61.30 -11.09 9.99
C TRP A 39 -60.88 -10.97 11.46
N THR A 40 -60.36 -12.06 12.02
CA THR A 40 -59.86 -12.14 13.39
C THR A 40 -58.51 -11.43 13.50
N GLN A 41 -58.51 -10.16 13.93
CA GLN A 41 -57.27 -9.42 14.22
C GLN A 41 -57.24 -8.95 15.68
N CYS A 42 -56.93 -9.87 16.60
CA CYS A 42 -56.48 -9.52 17.95
C CYS A 42 -55.62 -10.66 18.53
N GLY A 43 -54.29 -10.52 18.46
CA GLY A 43 -53.34 -11.52 18.97
C GLY A 43 -51.86 -11.10 18.85
N GLU A 44 -51.49 -10.36 17.81
CA GLU A 44 -50.07 -10.11 17.47
C GLU A 44 -49.32 -9.03 18.28
N TRP A 45 -49.93 -8.45 19.32
CA TRP A 45 -49.35 -7.35 20.08
C TRP A 45 -48.66 -7.75 21.39
N TYR A 46 -48.75 -9.01 21.83
CA TYR A 46 -48.13 -9.47 23.08
C TYR A 46 -46.91 -10.40 22.93
N ASP A 47 -46.65 -10.96 21.74
CA ASP A 47 -45.46 -11.79 21.49
C ASP A 47 -44.26 -11.02 20.90
N ARG A 48 -44.45 -9.77 20.45
CA ARG A 48 -43.37 -8.94 19.90
C ARG A 48 -42.36 -8.44 20.94
N ALA A 49 -42.69 -8.54 22.24
CA ALA A 49 -41.83 -8.10 23.36
C ALA A 49 -41.02 -9.24 24.02
N ARG A 50 -41.25 -10.51 23.64
CA ARG A 50 -40.50 -11.66 24.18
C ARG A 50 -39.40 -12.19 23.26
N TRP A 51 -39.40 -11.80 21.99
CA TRP A 51 -38.43 -12.26 20.98
C TRP A 51 -37.18 -11.36 20.87
N ASN A 52 -36.64 -10.90 22.01
CA ASN A 52 -35.45 -10.02 22.00
C ASN A 52 -34.52 -10.20 23.22
N ARG A 53 -34.38 -11.44 23.73
CA ARG A 53 -33.35 -11.79 24.73
C ARG A 53 -32.59 -13.09 24.41
N ASP A 54 -33.27 -14.12 23.90
CA ASP A 54 -32.59 -15.40 23.58
C ASP A 54 -31.89 -15.38 22.20
N THR A 55 -32.35 -14.57 21.24
CA THR A 55 -31.66 -14.35 19.96
C THR A 55 -30.42 -13.45 20.09
N MET A 56 -30.29 -12.70 21.19
CA MET A 56 -29.10 -11.91 21.55
C MET A 56 -28.00 -12.76 22.21
N ARG A 57 -28.13 -14.09 22.12
CA ARG A 57 -27.05 -15.07 22.34
C ARG A 57 -26.76 -15.89 21.08
N ARG A 58 -26.96 -15.31 19.89
CA ARG A 58 -26.08 -15.69 18.76
C ARG A 58 -24.65 -15.56 19.25
N VAL A 59 -23.89 -16.64 19.15
CA VAL A 59 -22.50 -16.72 19.59
C VAL A 59 -21.74 -15.64 18.83
N VAL A 60 -21.47 -14.51 19.48
CA VAL A 60 -20.59 -13.48 18.92
C VAL A 60 -19.26 -14.18 18.73
N ARG A 61 -18.90 -14.45 17.47
CA ARG A 61 -17.64 -15.08 17.12
C ARG A 61 -16.54 -14.23 17.76
N GLN A 62 -15.92 -14.75 18.82
CA GLN A 62 -14.77 -14.10 19.39
C GLN A 62 -13.66 -14.19 18.35
N SER A 63 -13.44 -13.08 17.64
CA SER A 63 -12.33 -12.93 16.72
C SER A 63 -11.05 -13.35 17.43
N LYS A 64 -10.24 -14.20 16.77
CA LYS A 64 -8.89 -14.54 17.20
C LYS A 64 -8.03 -13.30 17.44
N PHE A 65 -8.37 -12.19 16.76
CA PHE A 65 -7.68 -10.92 16.76
C PHE A 65 -8.35 -9.87 17.67
N ARG A 66 -9.46 -10.19 18.36
CA ARG A 66 -10.18 -9.25 19.25
C ARG A 66 -9.31 -8.65 20.35
N HIS A 67 -8.30 -9.40 20.80
CA HIS A 67 -7.36 -9.03 21.85
C HIS A 67 -5.99 -8.63 21.30
N VAL A 68 -5.86 -8.35 20.00
CA VAL A 68 -4.67 -7.70 19.46
C VAL A 68 -4.46 -6.37 20.18
N PHE A 69 -3.21 -6.12 20.52
CA PHE A 69 -2.75 -4.86 21.10
C PHE A 69 -1.50 -4.38 20.39
N GLY A 70 -1.37 -3.06 20.26
CA GLY A 70 -0.14 -2.42 19.82
C GLY A 70 0.76 -2.12 21.02
N GLN A 71 2.04 -2.42 20.91
CA GLN A 71 3.06 -2.02 21.87
C GLN A 71 4.13 -1.20 21.13
N ALA A 72 4.30 0.06 21.50
CA ALA A 72 5.45 0.85 21.07
C ALA A 72 6.72 0.23 21.67
N VAL A 73 7.79 0.14 20.87
CA VAL A 73 9.09 -0.28 21.38
C VAL A 73 9.66 0.76 22.34
N LYS A 74 10.65 0.37 23.13
CA LYS A 74 11.38 1.28 24.01
C LYS A 74 12.23 2.24 23.18
N ASN A 75 12.53 3.43 23.74
CA ASN A 75 13.27 4.48 23.03
C ASN A 75 14.65 4.04 22.50
N ASP A 76 15.33 3.08 23.16
CA ASP A 76 16.60 2.49 22.69
C ASP A 76 16.48 1.67 21.39
N GLN A 77 15.25 1.38 20.96
CA GLN A 77 14.91 0.69 19.71
C GLN A 77 14.17 1.59 18.71
N CYS A 78 13.97 2.87 19.06
CA CYS A 78 13.50 3.90 18.15
C CYS A 78 14.66 4.48 17.32
N TYR A 79 14.34 5.14 16.22
CA TYR A 79 15.32 5.93 15.48
C TYR A 79 15.07 7.41 15.77
N ASP A 80 15.93 8.00 16.60
CA ASP A 80 15.85 9.40 17.02
C ASP A 80 16.69 10.35 16.11
N ASP A 81 16.44 11.65 16.27
CA ASP A 81 16.95 12.79 15.48
C ASP A 81 16.79 12.69 13.94
N ILE A 82 15.81 11.92 13.47
CA ILE A 82 15.41 11.92 12.06
C ILE A 82 14.53 13.12 11.75
N ARG A 83 15.03 14.11 11.03
CA ARG A 83 14.25 15.26 10.53
C ARG A 83 13.27 14.82 9.44
N VAL A 84 12.10 14.30 9.83
CA VAL A 84 11.03 13.85 8.92
C VAL A 84 10.47 15.04 8.12
N SER A 85 10.26 14.82 6.82
CA SER A 85 9.76 15.85 5.90
C SER A 85 8.46 16.51 6.37
N ARG A 86 8.40 17.85 6.29
CA ARG A 86 7.24 18.69 6.60
C ARG A 86 6.24 18.84 5.45
N VAL A 87 6.51 18.21 4.31
CA VAL A 87 5.66 18.29 3.13
C VAL A 87 4.23 17.84 3.47
N THR A 88 3.23 18.53 2.96
CA THR A 88 1.80 18.30 3.27
C THR A 88 1.16 17.17 2.45
N TRP A 89 1.94 16.43 1.67
CA TRP A 89 1.45 15.39 0.78
C TRP A 89 0.96 14.15 1.56
N ASP A 90 -0.20 13.61 1.18
CA ASP A 90 -0.81 12.44 1.82
C ASP A 90 -0.17 11.12 1.37
N SER A 91 1.15 10.98 1.57
CA SER A 91 1.91 9.74 1.41
C SER A 91 2.34 9.19 2.78
N SER A 92 2.60 7.88 2.87
CA SER A 92 3.07 7.21 4.09
C SER A 92 4.34 7.81 4.68
N PHE A 93 5.19 8.47 3.86
CA PHE A 93 6.51 9.04 4.20
C PHE A 93 7.56 8.04 4.71
N CYS A 94 7.16 6.80 4.94
CA CYS A 94 8.02 5.68 5.28
C CYS A 94 7.67 4.49 4.39
N ALA A 95 8.70 3.77 3.94
CA ALA A 95 8.60 2.47 3.30
C ALA A 95 9.56 1.51 4.00
N VAL A 96 9.11 0.28 4.28
CA VAL A 96 9.86 -0.69 5.09
C VAL A 96 10.00 -2.00 4.33
N ASN A 97 11.16 -2.64 4.42
CA ASN A 97 11.38 -4.01 4.00
C ASN A 97 12.12 -4.78 5.11
N PRO A 98 12.21 -6.13 5.08
CA PRO A 98 12.82 -6.91 6.15
C PRO A 98 14.30 -6.63 6.47
N ARG A 99 14.99 -5.78 5.70
CA ARG A 99 16.39 -5.39 5.91
C ARG A 99 16.58 -3.91 6.25
N PHE A 100 15.73 -3.03 5.69
CA PHE A 100 15.89 -1.58 5.72
C PHE A 100 14.55 -0.84 5.90
N VAL A 101 14.62 0.32 6.55
CA VAL A 101 13.55 1.33 6.60
C VAL A 101 13.99 2.57 5.84
N ALA A 102 13.16 3.04 4.90
CA ALA A 102 13.35 4.26 4.13
C ALA A 102 12.37 5.35 4.63
N ILE A 103 12.87 6.56 4.88
CA ILE A 103 12.11 7.67 5.47
C ILE A 103 12.39 8.94 4.67
N ILE A 104 11.35 9.67 4.25
CA ILE A 104 11.51 10.95 3.54
C ILE A 104 11.88 12.04 4.57
N ILE A 105 13.01 12.71 4.36
CA ILE A 105 13.58 13.70 5.28
C ILE A 105 13.52 15.13 4.72
N GLU A 106 13.64 16.11 5.61
CA GLU A 106 13.78 17.52 5.26
C GLU A 106 15.25 17.84 4.91
N ALA A 107 15.49 18.30 3.67
CA ALA A 107 16.80 18.73 3.19
C ALA A 107 16.72 20.11 2.52
N SER A 108 17.75 20.93 2.69
CA SER A 108 17.77 22.34 2.29
C SER A 108 17.97 22.58 0.78
N GLY A 109 18.32 21.54 0.01
CA GLY A 109 18.65 21.64 -1.42
C GLY A 109 17.87 20.69 -2.34
N GLY A 110 16.83 20.01 -1.86
CA GLY A 110 16.04 19.08 -2.68
C GLY A 110 15.23 18.07 -1.86
N GLY A 111 14.60 17.12 -2.54
CA GLY A 111 13.93 15.98 -1.89
C GLY A 111 14.93 14.88 -1.55
N ALA A 112 15.10 14.58 -0.26
CA ALA A 112 15.99 13.53 0.21
C ALA A 112 15.22 12.46 1.02
N PHE A 113 15.76 11.24 1.03
CA PHE A 113 15.26 10.16 1.86
C PHE A 113 16.44 9.41 2.52
N LEU A 114 16.24 9.01 3.77
CA LEU A 114 17.19 8.30 4.59
C LEU A 114 16.86 6.80 4.57
N VAL A 115 17.85 5.94 4.34
CA VAL A 115 17.68 4.48 4.38
C VAL A 115 18.53 3.91 5.54
N LEU A 116 17.87 3.26 6.49
CA LEU A 116 18.50 2.73 7.71
C LEU A 116 18.37 1.20 7.79
N PRO A 117 19.43 0.45 8.17
CA PRO A 117 19.36 -0.99 8.38
C PRO A 117 18.64 -1.32 9.70
N LEU A 118 17.69 -2.25 9.66
CA LEU A 118 16.87 -2.62 10.83
C LEU A 118 17.63 -3.33 11.96
N HIS A 119 18.82 -3.86 11.66
CA HIS A 119 19.62 -4.70 12.56
C HIS A 119 20.87 -3.99 13.11
N LYS A 120 21.06 -2.69 12.82
CA LYS A 120 22.15 -1.87 13.37
C LYS A 120 21.62 -0.53 13.88
N VAL A 121 21.07 -0.56 15.09
CA VAL A 121 20.59 0.63 15.82
C VAL A 121 21.76 1.31 16.55
N TRP A 122 22.89 1.56 15.87
CA TRP A 122 24.04 2.24 16.50
C TRP A 122 24.79 3.14 15.52
N GLN A 123 24.95 4.41 15.94
CA GLN A 123 25.73 5.48 15.32
C GLN A 123 25.44 5.77 13.83
N ILE A 124 24.52 6.72 13.62
CA ILE A 124 24.64 7.65 12.50
C ILE A 124 25.91 8.48 12.78
N PRO A 125 26.92 8.55 11.90
CA PRO A 125 28.03 9.48 12.06
C PRO A 125 27.50 10.92 12.08
N GLU A 126 28.13 11.84 12.80
CA GLU A 126 27.71 13.27 12.79
C GLU A 126 27.73 13.88 11.38
N ASN A 127 28.48 13.27 10.45
CA ASN A 127 28.58 13.63 9.04
C ASN A 127 27.63 12.84 8.11
N GLY A 128 26.74 12.01 8.64
CA GLY A 128 25.79 11.19 7.88
C GLY A 128 26.40 9.96 7.18
N LEU A 129 25.65 9.40 6.22
CA LEU A 129 26.14 8.31 5.36
C LEU A 129 27.21 8.86 4.41
N THR A 130 28.40 8.24 4.39
CA THR A 130 29.58 8.76 3.67
C THR A 130 29.51 8.72 2.15
N LEU A 131 28.52 8.03 1.57
CA LEU A 131 28.26 8.00 0.14
C LEU A 131 26.77 8.11 -0.13
N SER A 132 26.36 9.22 -0.76
CA SER A 132 25.05 9.35 -1.40
C SER A 132 25.00 8.46 -2.63
N LEU A 133 23.99 7.58 -2.75
CA LEU A 133 23.64 7.00 -4.05
C LEU A 133 23.00 8.08 -4.92
N THR A 134 23.83 8.87 -5.60
CA THR A 134 23.41 9.94 -6.52
C THR A 134 23.00 9.42 -7.88
N GLU A 135 23.48 8.25 -8.29
CA GLU A 135 23.16 7.63 -9.59
C GLU A 135 22.06 6.57 -9.43
N PRO A 136 20.85 6.80 -9.98
CA PRO A 136 19.80 5.78 -9.99
C PRO A 136 20.10 4.72 -11.05
N VAL A 137 19.73 3.47 -10.77
CA VAL A 137 19.91 2.33 -11.70
C VAL A 137 19.10 2.52 -13.00
N VAL A 138 17.95 3.18 -12.92
CA VAL A 138 17.11 3.62 -14.07
C VAL A 138 16.48 4.96 -13.75
N ILE A 139 16.43 5.85 -14.73
CA ILE A 139 15.56 7.03 -14.74
C ILE A 139 14.37 6.70 -15.64
N LEU A 140 13.14 6.89 -15.12
CA LEU A 140 11.89 6.66 -15.84
C LEU A 140 11.26 8.02 -16.16
N GLU A 141 11.32 8.42 -17.43
CA GLU A 141 10.87 9.74 -17.90
C GLU A 141 9.58 9.59 -18.72
N GLY A 142 8.53 10.33 -18.36
CA GLY A 142 7.24 10.26 -19.07
C GLY A 142 6.11 11.06 -18.43
N HIS A 143 6.12 11.24 -17.11
CA HIS A 143 5.19 12.17 -16.46
C HIS A 143 5.57 13.62 -16.75
N SER A 144 4.58 14.44 -17.10
CA SER A 144 4.71 15.87 -17.40
C SER A 144 4.66 16.75 -16.14
N LYS A 145 4.23 16.18 -15.01
CA LYS A 145 4.15 16.85 -13.70
C LYS A 145 4.73 15.95 -12.60
N ARG A 146 4.74 16.46 -11.36
CA ARG A 146 5.24 15.74 -10.18
C ARG A 146 4.56 14.36 -10.03
N VAL A 147 5.36 13.31 -9.93
CA VAL A 147 4.90 11.96 -9.55
C VAL A 147 4.57 11.94 -8.06
N GLY A 148 3.35 11.53 -7.71
CA GLY A 148 2.84 11.56 -6.34
C GLY A 148 2.61 10.19 -5.71
N ILE A 149 2.53 9.15 -6.55
CA ILE A 149 2.20 7.75 -6.18
C ILE A 149 3.12 6.82 -6.98
N VAL A 150 3.66 5.81 -6.31
CA VAL A 150 4.44 4.73 -6.90
C VAL A 150 4.02 3.41 -6.25
N ALA A 151 3.74 2.38 -7.04
CA ALA A 151 3.30 1.07 -6.56
C ALA A 151 3.93 -0.05 -7.39
N TRP A 152 4.77 -0.88 -6.76
CA TRP A 152 5.28 -2.10 -7.38
C TRP A 152 4.13 -3.08 -7.66
N HIS A 153 4.23 -3.78 -8.78
CA HIS A 153 3.32 -4.86 -9.11
C HIS A 153 3.53 -6.06 -8.15
N PRO A 154 2.47 -6.74 -7.69
CA PRO A 154 2.58 -7.74 -6.63
C PRO A 154 3.12 -9.11 -7.09
N THR A 155 3.00 -9.46 -8.37
CA THR A 155 3.29 -10.81 -8.89
C THR A 155 4.30 -10.83 -10.04
N ALA A 156 4.10 -10.00 -11.07
CA ALA A 156 5.05 -9.81 -12.18
C ALA A 156 6.34 -9.09 -11.77
N ARG A 157 7.49 -9.59 -12.25
CA ARG A 157 8.83 -9.05 -12.01
C ARG A 157 9.03 -7.71 -12.71
N ASN A 158 9.79 -6.80 -12.10
CA ASN A 158 10.21 -5.52 -12.68
C ASN A 158 9.08 -4.57 -13.14
N VAL A 159 7.80 -4.92 -12.95
CA VAL A 159 6.67 -4.06 -13.30
C VAL A 159 6.42 -3.05 -12.19
N LEU A 160 6.44 -1.77 -12.55
CA LEU A 160 6.24 -0.65 -11.64
C LEU A 160 5.13 0.26 -12.17
N LEU A 161 4.23 0.69 -11.29
CA LEU A 161 3.23 1.71 -11.59
C LEU A 161 3.65 3.04 -10.97
N SER A 162 3.52 4.13 -11.73
CA SER A 162 3.57 5.50 -11.22
C SER A 162 2.30 6.26 -11.60
N ALA A 163 1.88 7.19 -10.76
CA ALA A 163 0.83 8.14 -11.09
C ALA A 163 1.21 9.56 -10.67
N GLY A 164 0.93 10.52 -11.54
CA GLY A 164 1.36 11.91 -11.40
C GLY A 164 0.21 12.90 -11.19
N CYS A 165 0.59 14.13 -10.84
CA CYS A 165 -0.31 15.29 -10.83
C CYS A 165 -0.78 15.72 -12.24
N ASP A 166 -0.32 15.03 -13.27
CA ASP A 166 -0.80 15.11 -14.65
C ASP A 166 -2.01 14.20 -14.91
N ASN A 167 -2.48 13.49 -13.87
CA ASN A 167 -3.60 12.55 -13.89
C ASN A 167 -3.36 11.29 -14.74
N ALA A 168 -2.17 11.15 -15.33
CA ALA A 168 -1.76 9.94 -16.01
C ALA A 168 -1.33 8.85 -15.01
N ILE A 169 -1.54 7.59 -15.39
CA ILE A 169 -0.95 6.41 -14.76
C ILE A 169 -0.06 5.73 -15.80
N ILE A 170 1.22 5.55 -15.49
CA ILE A 170 2.18 4.87 -16.36
C ILE A 170 2.65 3.58 -15.69
N ILE A 171 2.68 2.50 -16.46
CA ILE A 171 3.22 1.21 -16.06
C ILE A 171 4.48 0.92 -16.87
N TRP A 172 5.56 0.66 -16.12
CA TRP A 172 6.92 0.55 -16.61
C TRP A 172 7.44 -0.88 -16.48
N ASN A 173 8.29 -1.31 -17.40
CA ASN A 173 9.24 -2.40 -17.14
C ASN A 173 10.57 -1.77 -16.73
N VAL A 174 10.90 -1.84 -15.43
CA VAL A 174 12.15 -1.28 -14.89
C VAL A 174 13.37 -2.08 -15.38
N GLY A 175 13.18 -3.30 -15.91
CA GLY A 175 14.24 -4.09 -16.55
C GLY A 175 14.68 -3.54 -17.91
N THR A 176 13.80 -2.87 -18.66
CA THR A 176 14.13 -2.24 -19.95
C THR A 176 14.17 -0.71 -19.89
N GLY A 177 13.50 -0.11 -18.89
CA GLY A 177 13.29 1.33 -18.77
C GLY A 177 12.13 1.85 -19.64
N GLU A 178 11.34 0.96 -20.24
CA GLU A 178 10.26 1.31 -21.18
C GLU A 178 8.93 1.57 -20.44
N ALA A 179 8.22 2.63 -20.83
CA ALA A 179 6.80 2.80 -20.53
C ALA A 179 6.00 1.87 -21.46
N LEU A 180 5.28 0.89 -20.89
CA LEU A 180 4.57 -0.13 -21.68
C LEU A 180 3.08 0.13 -21.76
N ILE A 181 2.50 0.76 -20.73
CA ILE A 181 1.10 1.20 -20.73
C ILE A 181 1.07 2.62 -20.17
N ASN A 182 0.39 3.52 -20.87
CA ASN A 182 0.06 4.86 -20.40
C ASN A 182 -1.46 5.01 -20.38
N LEU A 183 -2.01 5.47 -19.27
CA LEU A 183 -3.44 5.71 -19.04
C LEU A 183 -3.60 7.19 -18.69
N ASP A 184 -3.70 8.04 -19.71
CA ASP A 184 -3.79 9.50 -19.61
C ASP A 184 -5.24 10.00 -19.59
N ASP A 185 -6.12 9.48 -20.44
CA ASP A 185 -7.52 9.91 -20.55
C ASP A 185 -8.50 9.23 -19.55
N MET A 186 -8.00 8.40 -18.63
CA MET A 186 -8.84 7.69 -17.64
C MET A 186 -9.25 8.55 -16.44
N HIS A 187 -8.60 9.70 -16.21
CA HIS A 187 -8.78 10.52 -15.01
C HIS A 187 -8.80 12.02 -15.33
N SER A 188 -9.96 12.66 -15.12
CA SER A 188 -10.14 14.10 -15.36
C SER A 188 -9.56 15.01 -14.27
N ASP A 189 -9.34 14.50 -13.06
CA ASP A 189 -8.76 15.24 -11.92
C ASP A 189 -7.78 14.37 -11.12
N MET A 190 -7.06 15.00 -10.20
CA MET A 190 -5.92 14.44 -9.48
C MET A 190 -6.20 13.10 -8.80
N ILE A 191 -5.34 12.12 -9.07
CA ILE A 191 -5.39 10.80 -8.46
C ILE A 191 -4.84 10.88 -7.03
N TYR A 192 -5.61 10.45 -6.04
CA TYR A 192 -5.21 10.39 -4.64
C TYR A 192 -4.46 9.09 -4.31
N ASN A 193 -4.90 7.97 -4.89
CA ASN A 193 -4.32 6.66 -4.63
C ASN A 193 -4.51 5.69 -5.80
N VAL A 194 -3.57 4.75 -5.92
CA VAL A 194 -3.65 3.58 -6.80
C VAL A 194 -3.27 2.35 -5.97
N SER A 195 -4.00 1.26 -6.14
CA SER A 195 -3.80 -0.02 -5.44
C SER A 195 -3.93 -1.18 -6.42
N TRP A 196 -2.96 -2.10 -6.43
CA TRP A 196 -3.03 -3.36 -7.17
C TRP A 196 -3.90 -4.38 -6.44
N ASN A 197 -4.66 -5.19 -7.18
CA ASN A 197 -5.32 -6.37 -6.62
C ASN A 197 -4.31 -7.50 -6.33
N ARG A 198 -4.73 -8.57 -5.65
CA ARG A 198 -3.85 -9.64 -5.15
C ARG A 198 -2.96 -10.29 -6.23
N ASN A 199 -3.48 -10.50 -7.43
CA ASN A 199 -2.79 -11.14 -8.55
C ASN A 199 -2.15 -10.14 -9.54
N GLY A 200 -2.38 -8.83 -9.38
CA GLY A 200 -1.92 -7.79 -10.29
C GLY A 200 -2.68 -7.68 -11.61
N SER A 201 -3.85 -8.30 -11.76
CA SER A 201 -4.66 -8.19 -12.98
C SER A 201 -5.44 -6.88 -13.10
N LEU A 202 -5.71 -6.19 -11.99
CA LEU A 202 -6.53 -4.97 -11.92
C LEU A 202 -5.89 -3.91 -11.01
N ILE A 203 -6.15 -2.64 -11.31
CA ILE A 203 -5.85 -1.50 -10.43
C ILE A 203 -7.14 -0.85 -9.94
N CYS A 204 -7.14 -0.45 -8.66
CA CYS A 204 -8.18 0.38 -8.07
C CYS A 204 -7.61 1.77 -7.89
N THR A 205 -8.37 2.79 -8.30
CA THR A 205 -7.95 4.18 -8.30
C THR A 205 -9.01 5.05 -7.63
N ALA A 206 -8.55 6.05 -6.89
CA ALA A 206 -9.41 7.07 -6.26
C ALA A 206 -8.97 8.46 -6.76
N SER A 207 -9.90 9.22 -7.36
CA SER A 207 -9.62 10.56 -7.90
C SER A 207 -10.47 11.65 -7.21
N LYS A 208 -9.99 12.90 -7.35
CA LYS A 208 -10.61 14.14 -6.88
C LYS A 208 -11.94 14.46 -7.57
N ASP A 209 -12.23 13.83 -8.71
CA ASP A 209 -13.57 13.81 -9.34
C ASP A 209 -14.64 13.06 -8.53
N LYS A 210 -14.27 12.50 -7.36
CA LYS A 210 -15.06 11.66 -6.45
C LYS A 210 -15.47 10.31 -7.03
N LYS A 211 -14.80 9.85 -8.09
CA LYS A 211 -14.99 8.54 -8.68
C LYS A 211 -13.94 7.56 -8.18
N VAL A 212 -14.39 6.36 -7.82
CA VAL A 212 -13.54 5.19 -7.59
C VAL A 212 -13.66 4.30 -8.81
N ARG A 213 -12.54 3.98 -9.45
CA ARG A 213 -12.51 3.15 -10.67
C ARG A 213 -11.71 1.89 -10.41
N VAL A 214 -12.16 0.80 -11.01
CA VAL A 214 -11.41 -0.44 -11.15
C VAL A 214 -11.14 -0.63 -12.63
N ILE A 215 -9.86 -0.69 -12.99
CA ILE A 215 -9.36 -0.63 -14.36
C ILE A 215 -8.54 -1.90 -14.63
N ASP A 216 -8.76 -2.53 -15.79
CA ASP A 216 -7.80 -3.50 -16.34
C ASP A 216 -6.74 -2.72 -17.13
N PRO A 217 -5.51 -2.56 -16.60
CA PRO A 217 -4.52 -1.72 -17.24
C PRO A 217 -4.10 -2.22 -18.62
N ARG A 218 -4.15 -3.54 -18.88
CA ARG A 218 -3.69 -4.11 -20.16
C ARG A 218 -4.70 -3.89 -21.28
N LYS A 219 -5.99 -3.90 -20.94
CA LYS A 219 -7.08 -3.54 -21.87
C LYS A 219 -7.36 -2.04 -21.94
N GLN A 220 -6.84 -1.27 -20.98
CA GLN A 220 -7.12 0.16 -20.81
C GLN A 220 -8.63 0.43 -20.62
N GLU A 221 -9.33 -0.51 -19.97
CA GLU A 221 -10.79 -0.51 -19.83
C GLU A 221 -11.19 -0.36 -18.35
N ILE A 222 -12.18 0.49 -18.08
CA ILE A 222 -12.79 0.65 -16.76
C ILE A 222 -13.81 -0.49 -16.55
N VAL A 223 -13.41 -1.51 -15.79
CA VAL A 223 -14.23 -2.69 -15.49
C VAL A 223 -15.39 -2.33 -14.56
N ALA A 224 -15.17 -1.41 -13.62
CA ALA A 224 -16.22 -0.88 -12.76
C ALA A 224 -15.92 0.57 -12.34
N GLU A 225 -16.96 1.40 -12.26
CA GLU A 225 -16.88 2.77 -11.76
C GLU A 225 -17.96 3.01 -10.69
N LYS A 226 -17.59 3.71 -9.62
CA LYS A 226 -18.52 4.28 -8.65
C LYS A 226 -18.33 5.78 -8.58
N GLU A 227 -19.33 6.53 -9.06
CA GLU A 227 -19.45 7.96 -8.76
C GLU A 227 -19.87 8.18 -7.31
N LYS A 228 -19.26 9.18 -6.65
CA LYS A 228 -19.59 9.61 -5.28
C LYS A 228 -19.58 8.44 -4.29
N ALA A 229 -18.47 7.68 -4.25
CA ALA A 229 -18.25 6.68 -3.21
C ALA A 229 -18.32 7.27 -1.79
N HIS A 230 -17.96 8.55 -1.67
CA HIS A 230 -18.13 9.38 -0.47
C HIS A 230 -18.65 10.76 -0.91
N GLU A 231 -19.55 11.38 -0.13
CA GLU A 231 -20.14 12.70 -0.50
C GLU A 231 -19.21 13.89 -0.23
N GLY A 232 -18.27 13.75 0.71
CA GLY A 232 -17.37 14.81 1.15
C GLY A 232 -16.47 15.37 0.06
N ALA A 233 -15.87 16.53 0.32
CA ALA A 233 -14.96 17.22 -0.61
C ALA A 233 -13.47 16.91 -0.36
N ARG A 234 -13.18 16.06 0.63
CA ARG A 234 -11.81 15.72 1.07
C ARG A 234 -11.29 14.48 0.33
N PRO A 235 -9.96 14.24 0.33
CA PRO A 235 -9.38 13.07 -0.33
C PRO A 235 -9.92 11.75 0.20
N MET A 236 -10.14 10.80 -0.70
CA MET A 236 -10.51 9.42 -0.38
C MET A 236 -9.39 8.45 -0.77
N ARG A 237 -9.34 7.29 -0.15
CA ARG A 237 -8.47 6.16 -0.53
C ARG A 237 -9.33 4.98 -0.93
N ALA A 238 -8.81 4.17 -1.84
CA ALA A 238 -9.45 2.93 -2.28
C ALA A 238 -8.36 1.86 -2.42
N ILE A 239 -8.59 0.71 -1.79
CA ILE A 239 -7.68 -0.44 -1.86
C ILE A 239 -8.47 -1.72 -2.15
N PHE A 240 -7.79 -2.69 -2.75
CA PHE A 240 -8.35 -4.04 -2.87
C PHE A 240 -8.19 -4.84 -1.58
N LEU A 241 -9.14 -5.74 -1.39
CA LEU A 241 -9.14 -6.80 -0.39
C LEU A 241 -8.80 -8.16 -1.04
N ALA A 242 -8.55 -9.20 -0.24
CA ALA A 242 -8.12 -10.52 -0.74
C ALA A 242 -9.20 -11.26 -1.54
N ASP A 243 -10.46 -10.98 -1.25
CA ASP A 243 -11.68 -11.47 -1.92
C ASP A 243 -11.97 -10.73 -3.25
N GLY A 244 -11.18 -9.69 -3.59
CA GLY A 244 -11.39 -8.84 -4.76
C GLY A 244 -12.41 -7.71 -4.56
N ASN A 245 -13.00 -7.58 -3.36
CA ASN A 245 -13.82 -6.41 -3.01
C ASN A 245 -12.93 -5.16 -2.83
N VAL A 246 -13.56 -3.99 -2.89
CA VAL A 246 -12.87 -2.70 -2.74
C VAL A 246 -13.25 -2.08 -1.40
N PHE A 247 -12.25 -1.72 -0.59
CA PHE A 247 -12.44 -0.96 0.64
C PHE A 247 -12.04 0.49 0.41
N THR A 248 -12.91 1.43 0.81
CA THR A 248 -12.63 2.87 0.66
C THR A 248 -12.72 3.61 1.99
N THR A 249 -11.78 4.54 2.21
CA THR A 249 -11.84 5.54 3.27
C THR A 249 -12.15 6.89 2.65
N GLY A 250 -13.02 7.67 3.29
CA GLY A 250 -13.41 8.98 2.78
C GLY A 250 -14.12 9.79 3.85
N PHE A 251 -14.97 10.71 3.40
CA PHE A 251 -15.62 11.68 4.28
C PHE A 251 -17.10 11.87 3.90
N SER A 252 -17.95 12.00 4.92
CA SER A 252 -19.36 12.37 4.78
C SER A 252 -19.48 13.81 4.26
N ARG A 253 -20.69 14.19 3.87
CA ARG A 253 -21.02 15.59 3.55
C ARG A 253 -20.79 16.55 4.72
N MET A 254 -20.89 16.06 5.96
CA MET A 254 -20.61 16.81 7.20
C MET A 254 -19.12 16.73 7.62
N SER A 255 -18.26 16.15 6.79
CA SER A 255 -16.82 15.91 7.04
C SER A 255 -16.51 14.91 8.16
N GLU A 256 -17.43 13.98 8.49
CA GLU A 256 -17.09 12.81 9.30
C GLU A 256 -16.32 11.81 8.46
N ARG A 257 -15.34 11.13 9.04
CA ARG A 257 -14.59 10.07 8.38
C ARG A 257 -15.48 8.83 8.23
N GLN A 258 -15.56 8.33 7.01
CA GLN A 258 -16.41 7.20 6.62
C GLN A 258 -15.58 6.06 6.02
N LEU A 259 -16.00 4.83 6.31
CA LEU A 259 -15.47 3.59 5.78
C LEU A 259 -16.56 2.91 4.96
N ALA A 260 -16.25 2.49 3.74
CA ALA A 260 -17.20 1.81 2.89
C ALA A 260 -16.58 0.57 2.23
N LEU A 261 -17.30 -0.55 2.29
CA LEU A 261 -16.96 -1.81 1.64
C LEU A 261 -17.83 -1.97 0.38
N TRP A 262 -17.22 -2.25 -0.77
CA TRP A 262 -17.90 -2.30 -2.07
C TRP A 262 -17.67 -3.64 -2.76
N ASN A 263 -18.73 -4.18 -3.37
CA ASN A 263 -18.63 -5.38 -4.20
C ASN A 263 -18.30 -4.99 -5.64
N LEU A 264 -17.27 -5.58 -6.23
CA LEU A 264 -16.92 -5.30 -7.63
C LEU A 264 -18.06 -5.60 -8.62
N LYS A 265 -18.93 -6.59 -8.32
CA LYS A 265 -20.09 -6.96 -9.15
C LYS A 265 -21.29 -6.02 -8.97
N ASN A 266 -21.38 -5.34 -7.84
CA ASN A 266 -22.43 -4.35 -7.56
C ASN A 266 -21.83 -3.17 -6.80
N MET A 267 -21.34 -2.19 -7.55
CA MET A 267 -20.79 -0.94 -7.01
C MET A 267 -21.89 0.09 -6.67
N GLN A 268 -23.18 -0.18 -6.93
CA GLN A 268 -24.24 0.82 -6.75
C GLN A 268 -24.42 1.19 -5.28
N GLU A 269 -24.46 0.19 -4.40
CA GLU A 269 -24.60 0.35 -2.95
C GLU A 269 -23.41 -0.29 -2.21
N PRO A 270 -22.94 0.29 -1.09
CA PRO A 270 -21.92 -0.34 -0.27
C PRO A 270 -22.49 -1.53 0.49
N ILE A 271 -21.71 -2.61 0.62
CA ILE A 271 -22.00 -3.77 1.47
C ILE A 271 -22.12 -3.34 2.94
N ALA A 272 -21.22 -2.46 3.37
CA ALA A 272 -21.18 -1.87 4.70
C ALA A 272 -20.68 -0.43 4.60
N LEU A 273 -21.33 0.47 5.34
CA LEU A 273 -20.92 1.87 5.52
C LEU A 273 -20.82 2.13 7.03
N HIS A 274 -19.67 2.60 7.50
CA HIS A 274 -19.44 2.93 8.89
C HIS A 274 -18.87 4.33 9.04
N GLU A 275 -19.50 5.12 9.88
CA GLU A 275 -19.07 6.47 10.26
C GLU A 275 -18.18 6.38 11.51
N MET A 276 -17.14 7.23 11.58
CA MET A 276 -16.12 7.14 12.63
C MET A 276 -16.08 8.36 13.55
N ASP A 277 -15.53 9.47 13.06
CA ASP A 277 -15.32 10.71 13.82
C ASP A 277 -15.14 11.90 12.88
N THR A 278 -15.19 13.12 13.43
CA THR A 278 -15.12 14.39 12.69
C THR A 278 -13.68 14.88 12.43
N SER A 279 -12.66 14.01 12.50
CA SER A 279 -11.27 14.44 12.37
C SER A 279 -10.88 14.76 10.92
N ASN A 280 -10.01 15.75 10.74
CA ASN A 280 -9.64 16.28 9.43
C ASN A 280 -8.67 15.38 8.61
N GLY A 281 -7.96 14.45 9.27
CA GLY A 281 -6.87 13.66 8.68
C GLY A 281 -7.36 12.54 7.78
N VAL A 282 -6.84 12.48 6.54
CA VAL A 282 -7.12 11.41 5.56
C VAL A 282 -6.63 10.08 6.11
N LEU A 283 -7.53 9.11 6.28
CA LEU A 283 -7.19 7.77 6.74
C LEU A 283 -6.51 6.98 5.63
N LEU A 284 -5.29 6.53 5.88
CA LEU A 284 -4.56 5.58 5.05
C LEU A 284 -4.94 4.15 5.50
N PRO A 285 -5.59 3.35 4.63
CA PRO A 285 -5.88 1.95 4.92
C PRO A 285 -4.67 1.06 4.60
N PHE A 286 -4.26 0.26 5.57
CA PHE A 286 -3.27 -0.80 5.42
C PHE A 286 -3.97 -2.13 5.65
N TYR A 287 -4.21 -2.88 4.57
CA TYR A 287 -4.86 -4.18 4.63
C TYR A 287 -3.84 -5.31 4.68
N ASP A 288 -4.12 -6.29 5.54
CA ASP A 288 -3.38 -7.53 5.67
C ASP A 288 -4.20 -8.69 5.07
N PRO A 289 -3.84 -9.22 3.88
CA PRO A 289 -4.60 -10.29 3.23
C PRO A 289 -4.52 -11.63 3.96
N ASP A 290 -3.53 -11.82 4.83
CA ASP A 290 -3.29 -13.11 5.50
C ASP A 290 -4.18 -13.26 6.75
N THR A 291 -4.59 -12.15 7.38
CA THR A 291 -5.47 -12.14 8.57
C THR A 291 -6.83 -11.48 8.32
N SER A 292 -7.03 -10.90 7.14
CA SER A 292 -8.16 -10.02 6.79
C SER A 292 -8.35 -8.82 7.74
N ILE A 293 -7.29 -8.38 8.43
CA ILE A 293 -7.31 -7.17 9.26
C ILE A 293 -6.98 -5.95 8.40
N ILE A 294 -7.75 -4.89 8.58
CA ILE A 294 -7.45 -3.56 8.04
C ILE A 294 -7.10 -2.59 9.17
N TYR A 295 -5.95 -1.94 9.04
CA TYR A 295 -5.47 -0.92 9.96
C TYR A 295 -5.66 0.46 9.32
N LEU A 296 -6.25 1.37 10.06
CA LEU A 296 -6.54 2.74 9.62
C LEU A 296 -5.73 3.71 10.47
N CYS A 297 -4.99 4.59 9.80
CA CYS A 297 -4.24 5.65 10.47
C CYS A 297 -4.19 6.89 9.57
N GLY A 298 -4.49 8.07 10.13
CA GLY A 298 -4.47 9.34 9.40
C GLY A 298 -3.34 10.24 9.86
N LYS A 299 -2.87 11.13 8.97
CA LYS A 299 -1.90 12.15 9.37
C LYS A 299 -2.52 13.10 10.39
N GLY A 300 -1.80 13.37 11.47
CA GLY A 300 -2.28 14.13 12.63
C GLY A 300 -2.99 13.29 13.70
N ASP A 301 -3.41 12.04 13.40
CA ASP A 301 -4.00 11.17 14.42
C ASP A 301 -2.93 10.68 15.40
N SER A 302 -3.29 10.50 16.67
CA SER A 302 -2.45 9.80 17.65
C SER A 302 -2.79 8.31 17.81
N SER A 303 -3.81 7.83 17.09
CA SER A 303 -4.36 6.47 17.20
C SER A 303 -4.32 5.68 15.88
N ILE A 304 -4.08 4.37 15.98
CA ILE A 304 -4.24 3.40 14.88
C ILE A 304 -5.45 2.52 15.22
N ARG A 305 -6.51 2.57 14.41
CA ARG A 305 -7.72 1.74 14.59
C ARG A 305 -7.66 0.53 13.68
N TYR A 306 -8.20 -0.62 14.10
CA TYR A 306 -8.18 -1.83 13.28
C TYR A 306 -9.46 -2.64 13.37
N PHE A 307 -9.81 -3.23 12.23
CA PHE A 307 -11.06 -3.93 11.97
C PHE A 307 -10.75 -5.27 11.28
N GLU A 308 -11.51 -6.32 11.57
CA GLU A 308 -11.48 -7.58 10.82
C GLU A 308 -12.57 -7.52 9.74
N ILE A 309 -12.22 -7.93 8.52
CA ILE A 309 -13.18 -8.05 7.42
C ILE A 309 -13.56 -9.52 7.29
N THR A 310 -14.86 -9.79 7.27
CA THR A 310 -15.45 -11.14 7.19
C THR A 310 -16.70 -11.14 6.31
N ASP A 311 -17.13 -12.31 5.86
CA ASP A 311 -18.38 -12.48 5.12
C ASP A 311 -19.65 -12.42 6.00
N GLU A 312 -19.51 -12.28 7.32
CA GLU A 312 -20.63 -12.19 8.26
C GLU A 312 -20.96 -10.73 8.60
N SER A 313 -22.22 -10.32 8.36
CA SER A 313 -22.75 -9.00 8.71
C SER A 313 -22.44 -8.61 10.17
N PRO A 314 -21.95 -7.38 10.47
CA PRO A 314 -21.83 -6.20 9.60
C PRO A 314 -20.64 -6.16 8.61
N TYR A 315 -19.99 -7.31 8.34
CA TYR A 315 -18.83 -7.50 7.47
C TYR A 315 -17.53 -6.87 7.99
N VAL A 316 -17.57 -5.60 8.39
CA VAL A 316 -16.43 -4.87 8.96
C VAL A 316 -16.57 -4.82 10.49
N HIS A 317 -15.83 -5.67 11.19
CA HIS A 317 -15.92 -5.81 12.64
C HIS A 317 -14.81 -5.00 13.33
N TYR A 318 -15.18 -3.99 14.11
CA TYR A 318 -14.21 -3.23 14.91
C TYR A 318 -13.56 -4.13 15.98
N LEU A 319 -12.23 -4.24 15.94
CA LEU A 319 -11.47 -5.03 16.91
C LEU A 319 -11.11 -4.17 18.12
N ASN A 320 -10.22 -3.20 17.91
CA ASN A 320 -9.65 -2.36 18.96
C ASN A 320 -8.92 -1.15 18.35
N THR A 321 -8.42 -0.24 19.20
CA THR A 321 -7.61 0.92 18.82
C THR A 321 -6.33 0.95 19.64
N PHE A 322 -5.18 1.14 18.98
CA PHE A 322 -3.94 1.55 19.64
C PHE A 322 -3.95 3.07 19.76
N SER A 323 -3.79 3.60 20.97
CA SER A 323 -3.78 5.04 21.25
C SER A 323 -2.45 5.46 21.86
N SER A 324 -1.93 6.60 21.42
CA SER A 324 -0.71 7.21 21.95
C SER A 324 -0.90 8.73 22.17
N LYS A 325 0.09 9.39 22.78
CA LYS A 325 0.02 10.83 23.09
C LYS A 325 0.44 11.73 21.93
N GLU A 326 1.30 11.25 21.04
CA GLU A 326 1.91 12.05 19.98
C GLU A 326 1.23 11.79 18.61
N PRO A 327 1.02 12.82 17.77
CA PRO A 327 0.39 12.67 16.46
C PRO A 327 1.36 12.12 15.41
N GLN A 328 0.89 11.23 14.52
CA GLN A 328 1.70 10.72 13.42
C GLN A 328 1.82 11.74 12.26
N ARG A 329 3.04 11.92 11.73
CA ARG A 329 3.31 12.61 10.45
C ARG A 329 3.30 11.66 9.25
N GLY A 330 3.60 10.39 9.50
CA GLY A 330 3.67 9.32 8.51
C GLY A 330 3.65 7.96 9.20
N MET A 331 3.50 6.91 8.40
CA MET A 331 3.37 5.54 8.89
C MET A 331 3.95 4.56 7.88
N GLY A 332 5.02 3.86 8.27
CA GLY A 332 5.52 2.70 7.53
C GLY A 332 4.80 1.43 7.97
N TYR A 333 4.68 0.46 7.07
CA TYR A 333 4.14 -0.87 7.36
C TYR A 333 5.15 -1.94 6.97
N MET A 334 5.44 -2.86 7.88
CA MET A 334 6.39 -3.96 7.67
C MET A 334 5.76 -5.10 6.87
N PRO A 335 6.37 -5.56 5.76
CA PRO A 335 5.97 -6.79 5.11
C PRO A 335 6.08 -8.00 6.04
N LYS A 336 5.15 -8.95 5.95
CA LYS A 336 5.05 -10.18 6.76
C LYS A 336 6.38 -10.91 7.01
N ARG A 337 7.24 -10.93 5.99
CA ARG A 337 8.59 -11.50 6.01
C ARG A 337 9.58 -10.87 7.01
N GLY A 338 9.27 -9.71 7.59
CA GLY A 338 10.10 -9.01 8.58
C GLY A 338 9.52 -8.99 10.00
N LEU A 339 8.45 -9.74 10.25
CA LEU A 339 7.81 -9.86 11.57
C LEU A 339 8.47 -10.94 12.42
N ASP A 340 8.37 -10.78 13.74
CA ASP A 340 8.83 -11.75 14.72
C ASP A 340 7.73 -12.75 15.05
N VAL A 341 7.68 -13.81 14.24
CA VAL A 341 6.66 -14.87 14.32
C VAL A 341 6.68 -15.59 15.68
N ASN A 342 7.84 -15.73 16.30
CA ASN A 342 7.98 -16.38 17.61
C ASN A 342 7.28 -15.58 18.72
N LYS A 343 7.12 -14.27 18.55
CA LYS A 343 6.39 -13.39 19.49
C LYS A 343 4.89 -13.23 19.17
N CYS A 344 4.36 -13.94 18.18
CA CYS A 344 3.00 -13.75 17.67
C CYS A 344 2.71 -12.31 17.19
N GLU A 345 3.71 -11.64 16.62
CA GLU A 345 3.56 -10.34 15.94
C GLU A 345 2.91 -10.50 14.57
N ILE A 346 1.74 -9.90 14.36
CA ILE A 346 0.99 -9.99 13.09
C ILE A 346 1.20 -8.79 12.16
N ALA A 347 1.65 -7.65 12.69
CA ALA A 347 2.01 -6.45 11.95
C ALA A 347 3.01 -5.60 12.74
N ARG A 348 3.90 -4.90 12.03
CA ARG A 348 4.78 -3.88 12.62
C ARG A 348 4.61 -2.57 11.88
N PHE A 349 4.23 -1.53 12.62
CA PHE A 349 4.12 -0.17 12.12
C PHE A 349 5.38 0.62 12.46
N PHE A 350 5.76 1.55 11.61
CA PHE A 350 6.89 2.47 11.82
C PHE A 350 6.32 3.88 11.85
N LYS A 351 5.90 4.32 13.04
CA LYS A 351 5.23 5.60 13.23
C LYS A 351 6.25 6.73 13.14
N LEU A 352 6.08 7.60 12.17
CA LEU A 352 6.89 8.81 12.05
C LEU A 352 6.27 9.94 12.88
N HIS A 353 7.08 10.52 13.73
CA HIS A 353 6.79 11.75 14.47
C HIS A 353 7.56 12.92 13.82
N GLU A 354 7.82 14.02 14.54
CA GLU A 354 8.62 15.13 13.99
C GLU A 354 10.13 14.82 13.89
N ARG A 355 10.70 14.19 14.93
CA ARG A 355 12.14 13.87 15.00
C ARG A 355 12.48 12.41 15.28
N LYS A 356 11.49 11.52 15.32
CA LYS A 356 11.69 10.11 15.64
C LYS A 356 10.85 9.18 14.77
N CYS A 357 11.38 7.99 14.52
CA CYS A 357 10.63 6.86 13.98
C CYS A 357 10.47 5.81 15.10
N GLU A 358 9.23 5.53 15.48
CA GLU A 358 8.85 4.66 16.58
C GLU A 358 8.20 3.38 16.03
N PRO A 359 8.88 2.23 16.11
CA PRO A 359 8.26 0.94 15.83
C PRO A 359 7.12 0.61 16.81
N ILE A 360 5.97 0.20 16.28
CA ILE A 360 4.81 -0.29 17.04
C ILE A 360 4.52 -1.72 16.59
N ILE A 361 4.61 -2.65 17.55
CA ILE A 361 4.45 -4.09 17.36
C ILE A 361 2.99 -4.45 17.66
N MET A 362 2.26 -4.98 16.66
CA MET A 362 0.89 -5.47 16.84
C MET A 362 0.94 -6.97 17.14
N THR A 363 0.58 -7.34 18.37
CA THR A 363 0.76 -8.71 18.89
C THR A 363 -0.58 -9.37 19.17
N VAL A 364 -0.71 -10.66 18.82
CA VAL A 364 -1.81 -11.52 19.28
C VAL A 364 -1.37 -12.20 20.59
N PRO A 365 -2.06 -12.00 21.73
CA PRO A 365 -1.69 -12.64 22.99
C PRO A 365 -1.97 -14.15 22.96
N ARG A 366 -0.96 -14.95 22.64
CA ARG A 366 -0.94 -16.41 22.80
C ARG A 366 0.05 -16.81 23.91
N LYS A 367 -0.22 -17.94 24.57
CA LYS A 367 0.61 -18.50 25.66
C LYS A 367 1.39 -19.74 25.18
N SER A 368 2.00 -19.66 24.01
CA SER A 368 2.63 -20.80 23.32
C SER A 368 3.86 -20.33 22.56
N ASP A 369 4.99 -20.99 22.80
CA ASP A 369 6.25 -20.78 22.07
C ASP A 369 6.30 -21.57 20.75
N LEU A 370 5.31 -22.43 20.49
CA LEU A 370 5.15 -23.14 19.23
C LEU A 370 4.65 -22.20 18.12
N PHE A 371 5.19 -22.37 16.91
CA PHE A 371 4.70 -21.68 15.71
C PHE A 371 3.18 -21.84 15.55
N GLN A 372 2.48 -20.72 15.38
CA GLN A 372 1.02 -20.68 15.26
C GLN A 372 0.61 -20.69 13.78
N ASP A 373 0.47 -21.87 13.18
CA ASP A 373 0.06 -22.00 11.76
C ASP A 373 -1.29 -21.28 11.49
N ASP A 374 -2.13 -21.07 12.52
CA ASP A 374 -3.42 -20.38 12.42
C ASP A 374 -3.37 -18.83 12.42
N LEU A 375 -2.20 -18.25 12.69
CA LEU A 375 -1.93 -16.80 12.60
C LEU A 375 -1.08 -16.44 11.39
N TYR A 376 -0.36 -17.42 10.83
CA TYR A 376 0.59 -17.25 9.74
C TYR A 376 0.34 -18.30 8.64
N PRO A 377 -0.74 -18.13 7.85
CA PRO A 377 -0.89 -18.89 6.61
C PRO A 377 0.25 -18.54 5.64
N ASP A 378 0.41 -19.33 4.57
CA ASP A 378 1.47 -19.09 3.59
C ASP A 378 1.27 -17.72 2.91
N THR A 379 2.28 -16.85 3.05
CA THR A 379 2.22 -15.44 2.68
C THR A 379 2.96 -15.17 1.37
N ALA A 380 2.75 -14.01 0.76
CA ALA A 380 3.44 -13.65 -0.49
C ALA A 380 4.97 -13.56 -0.30
N GLY A 381 5.68 -14.36 -1.08
CA GLY A 381 7.14 -14.45 -1.09
C GLY A 381 7.85 -13.21 -1.67
N PRO A 382 9.19 -13.24 -1.71
CA PRO A 382 10.00 -12.25 -2.43
C PRO A 382 10.13 -12.56 -3.93
N GLU A 383 9.76 -13.76 -4.38
CA GLU A 383 9.91 -14.20 -5.76
C GLU A 383 8.67 -13.82 -6.58
N ALA A 384 8.90 -13.22 -7.74
CA ALA A 384 7.87 -12.89 -8.70
C ALA A 384 7.29 -14.18 -9.31
N ALA A 385 5.96 -14.26 -9.43
CA ALA A 385 5.25 -15.38 -10.02
C ALA A 385 5.29 -15.39 -11.56
N LEU A 386 5.49 -14.21 -12.16
CA LEU A 386 5.58 -14.02 -13.61
C LEU A 386 6.78 -13.14 -13.93
N GLU A 387 7.39 -13.34 -15.09
CA GLU A 387 8.26 -12.31 -15.68
C GLU A 387 7.41 -11.17 -16.28
N ALA A 388 8.03 -10.02 -16.57
CA ALA A 388 7.30 -8.84 -17.03
C ALA A 388 6.52 -9.14 -18.33
N GLU A 389 7.22 -9.69 -19.31
CA GLU A 389 6.73 -9.99 -20.65
C GLU A 389 5.49 -10.89 -20.61
N GLU A 390 5.50 -11.91 -19.73
CA GLU A 390 4.40 -12.84 -19.54
C GLU A 390 3.11 -12.18 -19.02
N TRP A 391 3.24 -11.18 -18.15
CA TRP A 391 2.10 -10.42 -17.66
C TRP A 391 1.51 -9.52 -18.75
N PHE A 392 2.36 -8.91 -19.60
CA PHE A 392 1.94 -8.12 -20.76
C PHE A 392 1.30 -8.99 -21.87
N GLU A 393 1.71 -10.25 -22.03
CA GLU A 393 1.01 -11.26 -22.85
C GLU A 393 -0.41 -11.58 -22.34
N GLY A 394 -0.78 -11.12 -21.14
CA GLY A 394 -2.10 -11.30 -20.54
C GLY A 394 -2.20 -12.47 -19.54
N LYS A 395 -1.09 -13.14 -19.22
CA LYS A 395 -1.09 -14.18 -18.17
C LYS A 395 -1.39 -13.54 -16.80
N ASN A 396 -2.07 -14.30 -15.95
CA ASN A 396 -2.34 -13.94 -14.57
C ASN A 396 -1.89 -15.11 -13.69
N ALA A 397 -1.19 -14.81 -12.60
CA ALA A 397 -0.80 -15.78 -11.59
C ALA A 397 -0.91 -15.11 -10.22
N ASP A 398 -1.28 -15.89 -9.21
CA ASP A 398 -1.25 -15.45 -7.82
C ASP A 398 0.19 -15.38 -7.29
N PRO A 399 0.47 -14.60 -6.22
CA PRO A 399 1.81 -14.52 -5.65
C PRO A 399 2.33 -15.90 -5.22
N ILE A 400 3.61 -16.20 -5.47
CA ILE A 400 4.25 -17.41 -4.94
C ILE A 400 4.20 -17.34 -3.42
N LEU A 401 3.49 -18.28 -2.78
CA LEU A 401 3.31 -18.30 -1.34
C LEU A 401 4.50 -19.01 -0.67
N ILE A 402 4.90 -18.52 0.51
CA ILE A 402 5.94 -19.10 1.34
C ILE A 402 5.45 -19.22 2.79
N SER A 403 5.84 -20.32 3.44
CA SER A 403 5.61 -20.51 4.87
C SER A 403 6.63 -19.73 5.70
N LEU A 404 6.16 -18.95 6.68
CA LEU A 404 7.03 -18.19 7.59
C LEU A 404 7.68 -19.05 8.69
N LYS A 405 7.38 -20.36 8.74
CA LYS A 405 7.81 -21.30 9.79
C LYS A 405 9.32 -21.42 9.97
N HIS A 406 10.08 -21.22 8.89
CA HIS A 406 11.54 -21.29 8.90
C HIS A 406 12.21 -19.90 9.03
N GLY A 407 11.43 -18.87 9.37
CA GLY A 407 11.89 -17.48 9.46
C GLY A 407 12.20 -16.86 8.10
N TYR A 408 12.88 -15.71 8.12
CA TYR A 408 13.26 -15.00 6.90
C TYR A 408 14.46 -15.66 6.21
N ILE A 409 14.19 -16.47 5.19
CA ILE A 409 15.20 -16.92 4.24
C ILE A 409 15.41 -15.80 3.20
N PRO A 410 16.61 -15.19 3.10
CA PRO A 410 16.88 -14.22 2.05
C PRO A 410 16.77 -14.89 0.68
N GLY A 411 15.93 -14.35 -0.20
CA GLY A 411 15.88 -14.79 -1.60
C GLY A 411 17.25 -14.64 -2.27
N LYS A 412 17.53 -15.46 -3.27
CA LYS A 412 18.78 -15.38 -4.04
C LYS A 412 18.87 -13.98 -4.67
N ASN A 413 19.75 -13.12 -4.15
CA ASN A 413 20.01 -11.79 -4.71
C ASN A 413 20.40 -11.93 -6.18
N ARG A 414 19.45 -11.64 -7.07
CA ARG A 414 19.70 -11.37 -8.49
C ARG A 414 19.60 -9.87 -8.65
N ASP A 415 20.76 -9.21 -8.76
CA ASP A 415 20.82 -7.76 -8.94
C ASP A 415 19.99 -7.34 -10.16
N LEU A 416 19.35 -6.18 -10.06
CA LEU A 416 18.52 -5.63 -11.14
C LEU A 416 19.43 -5.20 -12.30
N LYS A 417 19.64 -6.11 -13.26
CA LYS A 417 20.31 -5.80 -14.53
C LYS A 417 19.32 -5.18 -15.50
N VAL A 418 19.59 -3.93 -15.87
CA VAL A 418 18.80 -3.19 -16.85
C VAL A 418 19.37 -3.48 -18.23
N VAL A 419 18.52 -3.96 -19.14
CA VAL A 419 18.86 -4.21 -20.55
C VAL A 419 17.97 -3.32 -21.41
N LYS A 420 18.43 -2.10 -21.67
CA LYS A 420 17.79 -1.23 -22.67
C LYS A 420 17.90 -1.89 -24.03
N LYS A 421 16.78 -2.13 -24.72
CA LYS A 421 16.79 -2.61 -26.10
C LYS A 421 17.27 -1.49 -27.02
N ASN A 422 18.31 -1.76 -27.81
CA ASN A 422 18.70 -0.84 -28.88
C ASN A 422 17.66 -0.92 -30.00
N ILE A 423 17.22 0.24 -30.48
CA ILE A 423 16.06 0.43 -31.38
C ILE A 423 16.25 -0.21 -32.79
N LEU A 424 17.42 -0.79 -33.08
CA LEU A 424 17.79 -1.35 -34.39
C LEU A 424 17.41 -2.82 -34.60
N ASP A 425 17.12 -3.61 -33.55
CA ASP A 425 16.91 -5.06 -33.63
C ASP A 425 15.43 -5.49 -33.74
N SER A 426 14.63 -4.77 -34.55
CA SER A 426 13.24 -5.12 -34.83
C SER A 426 13.04 -5.73 -36.24
N LYS A 427 13.39 -7.01 -36.39
CA LYS A 427 12.85 -7.87 -37.46
C LYS A 427 12.23 -9.14 -36.87
N PRO A 428 10.97 -9.49 -37.21
CA PRO A 428 10.28 -10.62 -36.59
C PRO A 428 10.84 -11.96 -37.07
N ALA A 429 11.05 -12.87 -36.12
CA ALA A 429 11.52 -14.22 -36.41
C ALA A 429 10.36 -15.11 -36.93
N ALA A 430 10.47 -15.57 -38.17
CA ALA A 430 9.58 -16.58 -38.74
C ALA A 430 10.19 -17.99 -38.56
N ASN A 431 9.38 -18.90 -38.01
CA ASN A 431 9.49 -20.36 -37.92
C ASN A 431 10.72 -21.08 -38.52
N LYS A 432 11.31 -21.99 -37.73
CA LYS A 432 12.14 -23.10 -38.24
C LYS A 432 11.58 -24.47 -37.83
N LYS A 433 11.51 -25.37 -38.81
CA LYS A 433 11.48 -26.83 -38.62
C LYS A 433 12.37 -27.48 -39.70
N CYS A 434 13.27 -28.38 -39.25
CA CYS A 434 14.00 -29.43 -39.98
C CYS A 434 14.64 -29.18 -41.37
N ASP A 435 15.97 -29.05 -41.37
CA ASP A 435 16.95 -29.98 -41.98
C ASP A 435 16.69 -30.66 -43.35
N LEU A 436 17.41 -30.25 -44.41
CA LEU A 436 18.58 -30.98 -45.00
C LEU A 436 18.95 -30.47 -46.43
N ILE A 437 20.25 -30.14 -46.60
CA ILE A 437 21.10 -30.21 -47.81
C ILE A 437 20.54 -29.70 -49.17
N THR A 438 21.12 -28.61 -49.70
CA THR A 438 21.93 -28.58 -50.96
C THR A 438 22.28 -27.13 -51.34
N ALA A 439 23.56 -26.81 -51.49
CA ALA A 439 24.07 -25.63 -52.22
C ALA A 439 24.54 -26.07 -53.63
N PRO A 440 24.78 -25.20 -54.65
CA PRO A 440 25.03 -23.75 -54.55
C PRO A 440 24.50 -22.85 -55.70
N LYS A 441 24.52 -21.51 -55.52
CA LYS A 441 25.34 -20.56 -56.32
C LYS A 441 25.16 -19.08 -55.91
N LYS A 442 26.16 -18.27 -56.26
CA LYS A 442 26.35 -16.85 -55.89
C LYS A 442 25.47 -15.90 -56.70
N THR A 443 25.07 -14.78 -56.09
CA THR A 443 25.41 -13.42 -56.58
C THR A 443 25.35 -12.38 -55.45
N THR A 444 26.47 -11.66 -55.27
CA THR A 444 26.62 -10.27 -54.77
C THR A 444 25.82 -9.77 -53.56
N ASP A 445 26.54 -9.35 -52.51
CA ASP A 445 26.25 -8.09 -51.80
C ASP A 445 27.52 -7.51 -51.17
N VAL A 446 27.75 -6.20 -51.35
CA VAL A 446 29.06 -5.53 -51.12
C VAL A 446 29.21 -4.95 -49.69
N ALA A 447 28.16 -5.02 -48.87
CA ALA A 447 28.08 -4.34 -47.58
C ALA A 447 28.78 -5.05 -46.40
N GLY A 448 28.96 -6.38 -46.45
CA GLY A 448 29.51 -7.14 -45.31
C GLY A 448 31.00 -6.86 -45.05
N VAL A 449 31.79 -6.76 -46.13
CA VAL A 449 33.27 -6.66 -46.07
C VAL A 449 33.75 -5.41 -45.35
N GLN A 450 33.02 -4.29 -45.43
CA GLN A 450 33.40 -3.05 -44.74
C GLN A 450 33.19 -3.12 -43.22
N ASN A 451 32.28 -3.96 -42.73
CA ASN A 451 32.00 -4.07 -41.30
C ASN A 451 32.94 -5.08 -40.63
N GLU A 452 33.29 -6.20 -41.28
CA GLU A 452 34.34 -7.11 -40.79
C GLU A 452 35.70 -6.43 -40.74
N ALA A 453 36.08 -5.67 -41.79
CA ALA A 453 37.36 -4.94 -41.80
C ALA A 453 37.48 -3.92 -40.66
N LYS A 454 36.41 -3.17 -40.37
CA LYS A 454 36.38 -2.23 -39.22
C LYS A 454 36.42 -2.94 -37.87
N LEU A 455 35.79 -4.10 -37.75
CA LEU A 455 35.82 -4.88 -36.52
C LEU A 455 37.24 -5.40 -36.21
N ASP A 456 37.94 -5.91 -37.23
CA ASP A 456 39.34 -6.35 -37.12
C ASP A 456 40.32 -5.19 -36.82
N GLU A 457 40.04 -3.99 -37.33
CA GLU A 457 40.81 -2.78 -37.04
C GLU A 457 40.64 -2.36 -35.56
N ILE A 458 39.39 -2.28 -35.08
CA ILE A 458 39.07 -1.99 -33.68
C ILE A 458 39.67 -3.04 -32.72
N LEU A 459 39.63 -4.32 -33.08
CA LEU A 459 40.23 -5.40 -32.27
C LEU A 459 41.77 -5.27 -32.17
N LYS A 460 42.44 -4.79 -33.24
CA LYS A 460 43.88 -4.48 -33.21
C LYS A 460 44.19 -3.26 -32.34
N GLU A 461 43.38 -2.20 -32.41
CA GLU A 461 43.54 -1.03 -31.54
C GLU A 461 43.36 -1.40 -30.05
N ILE A 462 42.30 -2.15 -29.71
CA ILE A 462 42.07 -2.64 -28.34
C ILE A 462 43.26 -3.47 -27.83
N LYS A 463 43.88 -4.28 -28.70
CA LYS A 463 45.08 -5.05 -28.32
C LYS A 463 46.29 -4.13 -28.10
N SER A 464 46.56 -3.20 -29.01
CA SER A 464 47.63 -2.21 -28.91
C SER A 464 47.54 -1.36 -27.64
N ILE A 465 46.33 -0.92 -27.28
CA ILE A 465 46.07 -0.16 -26.05
C ILE A 465 46.33 -1.02 -24.80
N LYS A 466 45.90 -2.29 -24.78
CA LYS A 466 46.20 -3.22 -23.67
C LYS A 466 47.70 -3.46 -23.49
N ASP A 467 48.42 -3.66 -24.58
CA ASP A 467 49.88 -3.84 -24.56
C ASP A 467 50.57 -2.55 -24.07
N THR A 468 50.02 -1.37 -24.41
CA THR A 468 50.52 -0.07 -23.91
C THR A 468 50.28 0.11 -22.41
N ILE A 469 49.09 -0.25 -21.91
CA ILE A 469 48.76 -0.21 -20.48
C ILE A 469 49.69 -1.14 -19.68
N CYS A 470 49.90 -2.38 -20.13
CA CYS A 470 50.81 -3.32 -19.47
C CYS A 470 52.25 -2.78 -19.36
N ASN A 471 52.76 -2.11 -20.41
CA ASN A 471 54.06 -1.45 -20.38
C ASN A 471 54.10 -0.24 -19.44
N GLN A 472 52.99 0.48 -19.26
CA GLN A 472 52.87 1.57 -18.30
C GLN A 472 52.83 1.06 -16.85
N ASP A 473 52.08 -0.02 -16.57
CA ASP A 473 52.03 -0.65 -15.24
C ASP A 473 53.42 -1.17 -14.81
N GLU A 474 54.17 -1.82 -15.72
CA GLU A 474 55.56 -2.20 -15.44
C GLU A 474 56.46 -1.00 -15.12
N ARG A 475 56.23 0.13 -15.79
CA ARG A 475 57.01 1.37 -15.59
C ARG A 475 56.65 2.03 -14.26
N ILE A 476 55.36 2.03 -13.88
CA ILE A 476 54.88 2.48 -12.58
C ILE A 476 55.51 1.62 -11.48
N SER A 477 55.46 0.29 -11.58
CA SER A 477 56.06 -0.61 -10.60
C SER A 477 57.58 -0.39 -10.43
N LYS A 478 58.31 -0.13 -11.53
CA LYS A 478 59.75 0.22 -11.47
C LYS A 478 59.99 1.58 -10.78
N LEU A 479 59.12 2.57 -10.99
CA LEU A 479 59.20 3.87 -10.32
C LEU A 479 58.84 3.79 -8.83
N GLU A 480 57.85 2.97 -8.46
CA GLU A 480 57.50 2.68 -7.06
C GLU A 480 58.65 2.00 -6.33
N GLN A 481 59.33 1.03 -6.96
CA GLN A 481 60.53 0.41 -6.42
C GLN A 481 61.72 1.38 -6.29
N GLN A 482 61.83 2.39 -7.16
CA GLN A 482 62.82 3.46 -7.02
C GLN A 482 62.46 4.43 -5.89
N MET A 483 61.19 4.82 -5.77
CA MET A 483 60.67 5.61 -4.65
C MET A 483 60.92 4.93 -3.30
N ALA A 484 60.63 3.63 -3.20
CA ALA A 484 60.88 2.84 -1.99
C ALA A 484 62.38 2.76 -1.60
N LYS A 485 63.30 2.90 -2.57
CA LYS A 485 64.76 2.96 -2.33
C LYS A 485 65.29 4.36 -2.01
N ILE A 486 64.48 5.40 -2.21
CA ILE A 486 64.81 6.79 -1.85
C ILE A 486 64.19 7.16 -0.49
N ALA A 487 63.12 6.45 -0.09
CA ALA A 487 62.43 6.62 1.19
C ALA A 487 63.00 5.75 2.34
N ALA A 488 64.13 5.07 2.12
CA ALA A 488 64.86 4.24 3.08
C ALA A 488 66.33 4.65 3.13
#